data_AF-A0A2D6CVL0-F1
#
_entry.id   AF-A0A2D6CVL0-F1
#
_cell.length_a   1.000
_cell.length_b   1.000
_cell.length_c   1.000
_cell.angle_alpha   90.00
_cell.angle_beta   90.00
_cell.angle_gamma   90.00
#
_symmetry.space_group_name_H-M   'P 1'
#
loop_
_entity.id
_entity.type
_entity.pdbx_description
1 polymer ?
#
loop_
_entity_poly.entity_id
_entity_poly.type
_entity_poly.pdbx_seq_one_letter_code
_entity_poly.pdbx_strand_id
1 'polypeptide(L)'
;MPAIRQSICFGCFNRGDVTPEQVISEAAKTGFKSVEMLSREHWQKVIDAGMKIAIIGGHGSLTDGLNKPENHDRIEDELNRNIETAVEFGIPSLIGFSGNRNGLPDDEGVAICAEGLKRVTAHAEAKGITICVELLNSKVNHPDYQCDTTPWGVEMCKATGSPRVKLLYDIYHMQIMEGDLIRTIRDNIDYIGHFHTAGNPGRRDMDETQEIYYPPVMQAVADTTYDGFVGHEFGPKGDPIEAMRAAYETCQMG
;
A
#
# COMPACT_ATOMS: atom_id res chain seq x y z
N MET A 1 12.20 -21.12 1.37
CA MET A 1 10.87 -20.49 1.19
C MET A 1 11.03 -19.37 0.16
N PRO A 2 10.00 -18.95 -0.60
CA PRO A 2 10.16 -17.80 -1.49
C PRO A 2 10.45 -16.54 -0.67
N ALA A 3 11.46 -15.77 -1.06
CA ALA A 3 11.80 -14.53 -0.40
C ALA A 3 10.71 -13.47 -0.65
N ILE A 4 10.36 -12.69 0.39
CA ILE A 4 9.44 -11.56 0.27
C ILE A 4 10.05 -10.50 -0.65
N ARG A 5 9.27 -9.98 -1.60
CA ARG A 5 9.71 -8.87 -2.46
C ARG A 5 9.49 -7.57 -1.70
N GLN A 6 10.57 -6.98 -1.22
CA GLN A 6 10.50 -5.74 -0.44
C GLN A 6 10.58 -4.51 -1.36
N SER A 7 9.91 -3.44 -0.95
CA SER A 7 9.83 -2.13 -1.59
C SER A 7 10.06 -1.03 -0.55
N ILE A 8 10.40 0.19 -1.00
CA ILE A 8 10.49 1.36 -0.13
C ILE A 8 9.59 2.49 -0.63
N CYS A 9 8.86 3.14 0.28
CA CYS A 9 8.09 4.33 -0.04
C CYS A 9 9.02 5.54 -0.10
N PHE A 10 9.29 6.02 -1.31
CA PHE A 10 10.37 6.96 -1.61
C PHE A 10 10.38 8.22 -0.72
N GLY A 11 9.21 8.84 -0.50
CA GLY A 11 9.09 10.07 0.30
C GLY A 11 9.53 9.92 1.76
N CYS A 12 9.57 8.69 2.28
CA CYS A 12 10.05 8.40 3.63
C CYS A 12 11.58 8.54 3.75
N PHE A 13 12.32 8.27 2.66
CA PHE A 13 13.78 8.14 2.67
C PHE A 13 14.50 9.23 1.88
N ASN A 14 13.83 9.88 0.92
CA ASN A 14 14.35 11.08 0.25
C ASN A 14 14.18 12.32 1.15
N ARG A 15 15.00 12.41 2.20
CA ARG A 15 14.91 13.44 3.24
C ARG A 15 16.30 13.92 3.66
N GLY A 16 16.37 15.14 4.19
CA GLY A 16 17.66 15.77 4.53
C GLY A 16 18.50 15.94 3.27
N ASP A 17 19.74 15.48 3.32
CA ASP A 17 20.70 15.58 2.21
C ASP A 17 20.70 14.34 1.29
N VAL A 18 19.81 13.36 1.53
CA VAL A 18 19.74 12.13 0.73
C VAL A 18 19.05 12.40 -0.60
N THR A 19 19.76 12.29 -1.72
CA THR A 19 19.23 12.53 -3.06
C THR A 19 18.37 11.36 -3.59
N PRO A 20 17.51 11.60 -4.59
CA PRO A 20 16.76 10.52 -5.24
C PRO A 20 17.65 9.40 -5.78
N GLU A 21 18.80 9.74 -6.37
CA GLU A 21 19.78 8.79 -6.89
C GLU A 21 20.40 7.94 -5.78
N GLN A 22 20.67 8.55 -4.61
CA GLN A 22 21.16 7.82 -3.45
C GLN A 22 20.12 6.83 -2.95
N VAL A 23 18.85 7.23 -2.80
CA VAL A 23 17.77 6.31 -2.40
C VAL A 23 17.69 5.11 -3.34
N ILE A 24 17.63 5.35 -4.65
CA ILE A 24 17.49 4.29 -5.66
C ILE A 24 18.72 3.37 -5.66
N SER A 25 19.92 3.94 -5.66
CA SER A 25 21.17 3.18 -5.69
C SER A 25 21.36 2.33 -4.44
N GLU A 26 21.08 2.88 -3.26
CA GLU A 26 21.21 2.17 -2.00
C GLU A 26 20.10 1.11 -1.82
N ALA A 27 18.88 1.36 -2.30
CA ALA A 27 17.82 0.36 -2.31
C ALA A 27 18.24 -0.87 -3.17
N ALA A 28 18.75 -0.62 -4.38
CA ALA A 28 19.24 -1.68 -5.27
C ALA A 28 20.39 -2.49 -4.64
N LYS A 29 21.37 -1.81 -4.02
CA LYS A 29 22.50 -2.46 -3.33
C LYS A 29 22.06 -3.31 -2.14
N THR A 30 21.05 -2.86 -1.41
CA THR A 30 20.51 -3.58 -0.24
C THR A 30 19.76 -4.85 -0.65
N GLY A 31 19.15 -4.85 -1.84
CA GLY A 31 18.46 -6.00 -2.42
C GLY A 31 16.98 -5.81 -2.65
N PHE A 32 16.45 -4.61 -2.38
CA PHE A 32 15.07 -4.23 -2.68
C PHE A 32 14.71 -4.54 -4.13
N LYS A 33 13.45 -4.92 -4.35
CA LYS A 33 12.92 -5.24 -5.67
C LYS A 33 12.08 -4.11 -6.24
N SER A 34 11.77 -3.11 -5.43
CA SER A 34 10.96 -1.96 -5.84
C SER A 34 11.30 -0.69 -5.06
N VAL A 35 11.05 0.44 -5.70
CA VAL A 35 10.91 1.76 -5.07
C VAL A 35 9.58 2.34 -5.54
N GLU A 36 8.71 2.73 -4.61
CA GLU A 36 7.33 3.17 -4.88
C GLU A 36 7.05 4.57 -4.37
N MET A 37 5.90 5.13 -4.78
CA MET A 37 5.45 6.48 -4.40
C MET A 37 6.44 7.62 -4.72
N LEU A 38 7.29 7.43 -5.74
CA LEU A 38 8.20 8.44 -6.27
C LEU A 38 7.61 9.15 -7.50
N SER A 39 8.09 10.37 -7.77
CA SER A 39 7.69 11.15 -8.96
C SER A 39 8.12 10.45 -10.26
N ARG A 40 7.32 10.64 -11.32
CA ARG A 40 7.50 9.97 -12.63
C ARG A 40 8.89 10.20 -13.25
N GLU A 41 9.51 11.33 -12.98
CA GLU A 41 10.86 11.65 -13.49
C GLU A 41 11.96 10.68 -13.00
N HIS A 42 11.71 9.94 -11.92
CA HIS A 42 12.65 8.98 -11.35
C HIS A 42 12.37 7.52 -11.75
N TRP A 43 11.23 7.24 -12.39
CA TRP A 43 10.80 5.87 -12.70
C TRP A 43 11.79 5.12 -13.59
N GLN A 44 12.31 5.76 -14.63
CA GLN A 44 13.30 5.12 -15.50
C GLN A 44 14.58 4.76 -14.75
N LYS A 45 15.01 5.59 -13.79
CA LYS A 45 16.20 5.30 -12.96
C LYS A 45 16.01 4.06 -12.09
N VAL A 46 14.79 3.84 -11.57
CA VAL A 46 14.45 2.62 -10.82
C VAL A 46 14.53 1.38 -11.71
N ILE A 47 13.98 1.48 -12.92
CA ILE A 47 14.00 0.40 -13.92
C ILE A 47 15.43 0.09 -14.37
N ASP A 48 16.22 1.12 -14.66
CA ASP A 48 17.63 0.98 -15.06
C ASP A 48 18.50 0.38 -13.94
N ALA A 49 18.11 0.57 -12.68
CA ALA A 49 18.71 -0.07 -11.51
C ALA A 49 18.27 -1.54 -11.30
N GLY A 50 17.45 -2.10 -12.20
CA GLY A 50 16.97 -3.48 -12.14
C GLY A 50 15.83 -3.73 -11.15
N MET A 51 15.19 -2.66 -10.67
CA MET A 51 14.04 -2.71 -9.76
C MET A 51 12.73 -2.40 -10.51
N LYS A 52 11.61 -2.57 -9.82
CA LYS A 52 10.27 -2.19 -10.29
C LYS A 52 9.72 -1.01 -9.52
N ILE A 53 8.58 -0.52 -9.98
CA ILE A 53 7.68 0.31 -9.18
C ILE A 53 6.50 -0.59 -8.86
N ALA A 54 6.30 -0.94 -7.59
CA ALA A 54 5.26 -1.89 -7.19
C ALA A 54 3.86 -1.27 -7.22
N ILE A 55 3.75 0.00 -6.83
CA ILE A 55 2.48 0.70 -6.74
C ILE A 55 2.65 2.21 -6.94
N ILE A 56 1.63 2.85 -7.52
CA ILE A 56 1.55 4.33 -7.68
C ILE A 56 0.17 4.82 -7.24
N GLY A 57 0.02 6.14 -7.03
CA GLY A 57 -1.30 6.72 -6.76
C GLY A 57 -2.27 6.50 -7.92
N GLY A 58 -3.47 6.00 -7.63
CA GLY A 58 -4.54 5.79 -8.60
C GLY A 58 -5.43 7.02 -8.79
N HIS A 59 -5.70 7.75 -7.71
CA HIS A 59 -6.49 8.99 -7.72
C HIS A 59 -5.99 9.99 -6.67
N GLY A 60 -6.38 11.25 -6.81
CA GLY A 60 -5.65 12.39 -6.23
C GLY A 60 -5.91 12.73 -4.76
N SER A 61 -6.92 12.15 -4.10
CA SER A 61 -7.31 12.59 -2.74
C SER A 61 -7.60 11.45 -1.79
N LEU A 62 -6.95 11.49 -0.63
CA LEU A 62 -7.18 10.57 0.47
C LEU A 62 -8.51 10.83 1.16
N THR A 63 -8.84 12.09 1.45
CA THR A 63 -10.00 12.48 2.27
C THR A 63 -11.27 12.73 1.44
N ASP A 64 -11.12 12.95 0.13
CA ASP A 64 -12.21 13.19 -0.82
C ASP A 64 -12.23 12.08 -1.88
N GLY A 65 -12.77 10.93 -1.48
CA GLY A 65 -12.56 9.66 -2.18
C GLY A 65 -13.84 9.03 -2.73
N LEU A 66 -13.75 7.70 -2.90
CA LEU A 66 -14.75 6.82 -3.50
C LEU A 66 -16.09 6.78 -2.75
N ASN A 67 -16.14 7.17 -1.47
CA ASN A 67 -17.35 7.16 -0.66
C ASN A 67 -18.31 8.31 -0.96
N LYS A 68 -18.00 9.12 -1.97
CA LYS A 68 -18.85 10.19 -2.50
C LYS A 68 -19.20 9.92 -3.96
N PRO A 69 -20.47 9.64 -4.30
CA PRO A 69 -20.87 9.37 -5.68
C PRO A 69 -20.48 10.48 -6.66
N GLU A 70 -20.50 11.75 -6.24
CA GLU A 70 -20.11 12.90 -7.05
C GLU A 70 -18.63 12.88 -7.48
N ASN A 71 -17.78 12.10 -6.81
CA ASN A 71 -16.37 11.92 -7.18
C ASN A 71 -16.14 10.80 -8.19
N HIS A 72 -17.13 9.93 -8.45
CA HIS A 72 -16.92 8.70 -9.22
C HIS A 72 -16.45 8.97 -10.64
N ASP A 73 -17.02 9.94 -11.35
CA ASP A 73 -16.62 10.27 -12.72
C ASP A 73 -15.15 10.73 -12.76
N ARG A 74 -14.75 11.61 -11.82
CA ARG A 74 -13.36 12.07 -11.70
C ARG A 74 -12.40 10.93 -11.37
N ILE A 75 -12.75 10.09 -10.39
CA ILE A 75 -11.90 8.99 -9.92
C ILE A 75 -11.78 7.91 -10.99
N GLU A 76 -12.86 7.58 -11.70
CA GLU A 76 -12.86 6.66 -12.84
C GLU A 76 -11.89 7.15 -13.92
N ASP A 77 -11.98 8.43 -14.29
CA ASP A 77 -11.09 9.07 -15.26
C ASP A 77 -9.61 9.03 -14.83
N GLU A 78 -9.33 9.33 -13.57
CA GLU A 78 -7.98 9.27 -13.01
C GLU A 78 -7.43 7.83 -12.99
N LEU A 79 -8.22 6.87 -12.51
CA LEU A 79 -7.83 5.46 -12.46
C LEU A 79 -7.60 4.90 -13.85
N ASN A 80 -8.47 5.17 -14.83
CA ASN A 80 -8.30 4.69 -16.20
C ASN A 80 -7.01 5.23 -16.84
N ARG A 81 -6.68 6.52 -16.65
CA ARG A 81 -5.41 7.08 -17.12
C ARG A 81 -4.20 6.44 -16.43
N ASN A 82 -4.30 6.20 -15.13
CA ASN A 82 -3.22 5.61 -14.35
C ASN A 82 -3.07 4.10 -14.60
N ILE A 83 -4.13 3.39 -15.00
CA ILE A 83 -4.06 2.00 -15.50
C ILE A 83 -3.20 1.94 -16.76
N GLU A 84 -3.45 2.83 -17.74
CA GLU A 84 -2.64 2.85 -18.97
C GLU A 84 -1.18 3.22 -18.69
N THR A 85 -0.96 4.16 -17.77
CA THR A 85 0.39 4.51 -17.30
C THR A 85 1.05 3.31 -16.60
N ALA A 86 0.32 2.58 -15.76
CA ALA A 86 0.85 1.41 -15.07
C ALA A 86 1.26 0.30 -16.05
N VAL A 87 0.47 0.09 -17.11
CA VAL A 87 0.80 -0.85 -18.20
C VAL A 87 2.09 -0.43 -18.92
N GLU A 88 2.24 0.85 -19.25
CA GLU A 88 3.43 1.39 -19.93
C GLU A 88 4.72 1.08 -19.15
N PHE A 89 4.69 1.18 -17.82
CA PHE A 89 5.86 1.00 -16.95
C PHE A 89 5.93 -0.37 -16.25
N GLY A 90 5.00 -1.29 -16.55
CA GLY A 90 4.96 -2.62 -15.91
C GLY A 90 4.68 -2.57 -14.40
N ILE A 91 3.94 -1.57 -13.95
CA ILE A 91 3.52 -1.35 -12.56
C ILE A 91 2.28 -2.20 -12.30
N PRO A 92 2.26 -3.10 -11.30
CA PRO A 92 1.16 -4.05 -11.14
C PRO A 92 -0.08 -3.46 -10.46
N SER A 93 0.04 -2.32 -9.76
CA SER A 93 -1.05 -1.82 -8.93
C SER A 93 -1.13 -0.30 -8.77
N LEU A 94 -2.32 0.17 -8.39
CA LEU A 94 -2.65 1.56 -8.08
C LEU A 94 -3.24 1.67 -6.66
N ILE A 95 -2.92 2.74 -5.93
CA ILE A 95 -3.55 3.05 -4.64
C ILE A 95 -4.88 3.78 -4.85
N GLY A 96 -5.93 3.32 -4.20
CA GLY A 96 -7.20 4.03 -4.07
C GLY A 96 -7.51 4.39 -2.62
N PHE A 97 -8.38 5.39 -2.43
CA PHE A 97 -8.83 5.83 -1.12
C PHE A 97 -10.36 5.92 -1.04
N SER A 98 -10.92 5.53 0.12
CA SER A 98 -12.35 5.67 0.40
C SER A 98 -12.77 7.12 0.57
N GLY A 99 -11.98 7.93 1.27
CA GLY A 99 -12.43 9.24 1.76
C GLY A 99 -12.86 9.19 3.22
N ASN A 100 -13.17 10.38 3.75
CA ASN A 100 -13.70 10.57 5.10
C ASN A 100 -15.22 10.33 5.15
N ARG A 101 -15.72 9.72 6.22
CA ARG A 101 -17.15 9.40 6.41
C ARG A 101 -18.02 10.62 6.30
N ASN A 102 -17.65 11.73 6.94
CA ASN A 102 -18.49 12.94 7.04
C ASN A 102 -19.94 12.63 7.46
N GLY A 103 -20.11 11.64 8.35
CA GLY A 103 -21.42 11.16 8.81
C GLY A 103 -22.07 10.06 7.96
N LEU A 104 -21.47 9.64 6.84
CA LEU A 104 -21.93 8.51 6.04
C LEU A 104 -21.82 7.19 6.81
N PRO A 105 -22.90 6.40 6.92
CA PRO A 105 -22.86 5.06 7.51
C PRO A 105 -21.89 4.13 6.78
N ASP A 106 -21.32 3.17 7.51
CA ASP A 106 -20.27 2.29 6.98
C ASP A 106 -20.80 1.33 5.91
N ASP A 107 -22.01 0.79 6.06
CA ASP A 107 -22.65 -0.07 5.07
C ASP A 107 -22.99 0.68 3.77
N GLU A 108 -23.49 1.91 3.87
CA GLU A 108 -23.67 2.80 2.72
C GLU A 108 -22.33 3.12 2.06
N GLY A 109 -21.29 3.42 2.84
CA GLY A 109 -19.94 3.67 2.35
C GLY A 109 -19.35 2.49 1.58
N VAL A 110 -19.51 1.26 2.09
CA VAL A 110 -19.09 0.03 1.39
C VAL A 110 -19.75 -0.03 0.01
N ALA A 111 -21.07 0.15 -0.05
CA ALA A 111 -21.83 0.07 -1.28
C ALA A 111 -21.42 1.14 -2.29
N ILE A 112 -21.27 2.39 -1.84
CA ILE A 112 -20.89 3.53 -2.69
C ILE A 112 -19.46 3.37 -3.22
N CYS A 113 -18.51 2.99 -2.37
CA CYS A 113 -17.14 2.73 -2.83
C CYS A 113 -17.08 1.59 -3.84
N ALA A 114 -17.81 0.50 -3.59
CA ALA A 114 -17.87 -0.63 -4.50
C ALA A 114 -18.51 -0.27 -5.85
N GLU A 115 -19.54 0.58 -5.86
CA GLU A 115 -20.14 1.10 -7.10
C GLU A 115 -19.13 1.92 -7.91
N GLY A 116 -18.41 2.84 -7.29
CA GLY A 116 -17.38 3.64 -7.97
C GLY A 116 -16.26 2.78 -8.54
N LEU A 117 -15.78 1.80 -7.77
CA LEU A 117 -14.72 0.88 -8.22
C LEU A 117 -15.18 -0.04 -9.34
N LYS A 118 -16.44 -0.52 -9.33
CA LYS A 118 -16.99 -1.38 -10.39
C LYS A 118 -16.83 -0.78 -11.79
N ARG A 119 -16.92 0.55 -11.90
CA ARG A 119 -16.80 1.27 -13.18
C ARG A 119 -15.47 1.03 -13.89
N VAL A 120 -14.40 0.76 -13.13
CA VAL A 120 -13.04 0.54 -13.68
C VAL A 120 -12.60 -0.93 -13.69
N THR A 121 -13.38 -1.84 -13.10
CA THR A 121 -13.01 -3.26 -12.95
C THR A 121 -12.74 -3.95 -14.29
N ALA A 122 -13.60 -3.78 -15.29
CA ALA A 122 -13.42 -4.41 -16.59
C ALA A 122 -12.12 -3.99 -17.27
N HIS A 123 -11.74 -2.71 -17.14
CA HIS A 123 -10.48 -2.20 -17.69
C HIS A 123 -9.27 -2.72 -16.90
N ALA A 124 -9.34 -2.66 -15.57
CA ALA A 124 -8.31 -3.20 -14.69
C ALA A 124 -8.05 -4.69 -14.93
N GLU A 125 -9.10 -5.49 -15.10
CA GLU A 125 -9.03 -6.92 -15.45
C GLU A 125 -8.39 -7.16 -16.80
N ALA A 126 -8.83 -6.43 -17.84
CA ALA A 126 -8.28 -6.56 -19.19
C ALA A 126 -6.79 -6.22 -19.26
N LYS A 127 -6.32 -5.29 -18.40
CA LYS A 127 -4.92 -4.85 -18.34
C LYS A 127 -4.10 -5.58 -17.29
N GLY A 128 -4.74 -6.40 -16.45
CA GLY A 128 -4.07 -7.10 -15.34
C GLY A 128 -3.56 -6.19 -14.22
N ILE A 129 -4.13 -4.99 -14.09
CA ILE A 129 -3.77 -4.00 -13.05
C ILE A 129 -4.69 -4.18 -11.84
N THR A 130 -4.12 -4.11 -10.64
CA THR A 130 -4.89 -4.21 -9.38
C THR A 130 -5.07 -2.83 -8.75
N ILE A 131 -6.29 -2.48 -8.33
CA ILE A 131 -6.57 -1.30 -7.53
C ILE A 131 -6.57 -1.74 -6.06
N CYS A 132 -5.62 -1.22 -5.28
CA CYS A 132 -5.48 -1.50 -3.87
C CYS A 132 -6.03 -0.32 -3.06
N VAL A 133 -7.20 -0.49 -2.43
CA VAL A 133 -7.74 0.53 -1.51
C VAL A 133 -7.00 0.45 -0.19
N GLU A 134 -6.43 1.57 0.25
CA GLU A 134 -5.59 1.58 1.45
C GLU A 134 -6.41 1.60 2.73
N LEU A 135 -6.09 0.68 3.64
CA LEU A 135 -6.58 0.66 5.00
C LEU A 135 -5.77 1.64 5.86
N LEU A 136 -6.41 2.67 6.40
CA LEU A 136 -5.79 3.65 7.29
C LEU A 136 -6.33 3.53 8.71
N ASN A 137 -5.73 4.24 9.68
CA ASN A 137 -6.30 4.31 11.03
C ASN A 137 -7.02 5.63 11.27
N SER A 138 -8.28 5.55 11.70
CA SER A 138 -9.08 6.70 12.12
C SER A 138 -8.84 7.12 13.58
N LYS A 139 -8.20 6.24 14.36
CA LYS A 139 -7.94 6.45 15.79
C LYS A 139 -6.86 7.50 16.07
N VAL A 140 -5.79 7.56 15.26
CA VAL A 140 -4.61 8.39 15.54
C VAL A 140 -4.25 9.32 14.39
N ASN A 141 -4.17 8.81 13.15
CA ASN A 141 -3.57 9.58 12.05
C ASN A 141 -4.57 10.18 11.06
N HIS A 142 -5.68 9.48 10.79
CA HIS A 142 -6.65 9.91 9.79
C HIS A 142 -8.07 9.95 10.38
N PRO A 143 -8.35 10.83 11.36
CA PRO A 143 -9.68 10.95 11.93
C PRO A 143 -10.75 11.03 10.85
N ASP A 144 -11.83 10.27 11.04
CA ASP A 144 -12.97 10.15 10.13
C ASP A 144 -12.74 9.36 8.83
N TYR A 145 -11.54 8.82 8.56
CA TYR A 145 -11.31 7.98 7.37
C TYR A 145 -12.15 6.70 7.38
N GLN A 146 -12.84 6.39 6.29
CA GLN A 146 -13.88 5.36 6.30
C GLN A 146 -13.37 3.92 6.13
N CYS A 147 -12.41 3.67 5.25
CA CYS A 147 -11.81 2.35 5.06
C CYS A 147 -10.75 2.09 6.14
N ASP A 148 -11.18 1.99 7.39
CA ASP A 148 -10.29 1.93 8.56
C ASP A 148 -10.30 0.60 9.32
N THR A 149 -11.00 -0.41 8.81
CA THR A 149 -10.99 -1.78 9.36
C THR A 149 -10.95 -2.81 8.24
N THR A 150 -10.30 -3.95 8.51
CA THR A 150 -10.17 -5.04 7.54
C THR A 150 -11.53 -5.58 7.08
N PRO A 151 -12.52 -5.86 7.96
CA PRO A 151 -13.84 -6.33 7.54
C PRO A 151 -14.53 -5.38 6.56
N TRP A 152 -14.48 -4.07 6.82
CA TRP A 152 -15.07 -3.06 5.93
C TRP A 152 -14.44 -3.10 4.54
N GLY A 153 -13.10 -3.12 4.48
CA GLY A 153 -12.36 -3.21 3.21
C GLY A 153 -12.65 -4.50 2.45
N VAL A 154 -12.72 -5.63 3.14
CA VAL A 154 -13.03 -6.94 2.54
C VAL A 154 -14.46 -6.98 2.00
N GLU A 155 -15.43 -6.43 2.72
CA GLU A 155 -16.81 -6.31 2.22
C GLU A 155 -16.89 -5.46 0.96
N MET A 156 -16.16 -4.35 0.91
CA MET A 156 -16.03 -3.52 -0.29
C MET A 156 -15.43 -4.32 -1.46
N CYS A 157 -14.30 -5.02 -1.26
CA CYS A 157 -13.70 -5.86 -2.30
C CYS A 157 -14.69 -6.92 -2.82
N LYS A 158 -15.37 -7.64 -1.92
CA LYS A 158 -16.40 -8.63 -2.27
C LYS A 158 -17.54 -8.01 -3.07
N ALA A 159 -18.02 -6.84 -2.66
CA ALA A 159 -19.11 -6.14 -3.31
C ALA A 159 -18.76 -5.72 -4.75
N THR A 160 -17.48 -5.49 -5.08
CA THR A 160 -17.04 -5.22 -6.46
C THR A 160 -17.17 -6.42 -7.38
N GLY A 161 -16.99 -7.64 -6.86
CA GLY A 161 -16.98 -8.88 -7.63
C GLY A 161 -15.76 -9.07 -8.53
N SER A 162 -14.72 -8.23 -8.40
CA SER A 162 -13.52 -8.27 -9.25
C SER A 162 -12.28 -8.75 -8.48
N PRO A 163 -11.45 -9.66 -9.04
CA PRO A 163 -10.17 -10.03 -8.44
C PRO A 163 -9.12 -8.91 -8.52
N ARG A 164 -9.41 -7.82 -9.25
CA ARG A 164 -8.54 -6.65 -9.42
C ARG A 164 -8.86 -5.50 -8.49
N VAL A 165 -9.77 -5.69 -7.53
CA VAL A 165 -9.95 -4.76 -6.41
C VAL A 165 -9.52 -5.47 -5.14
N LYS A 166 -8.46 -4.96 -4.53
CA LYS A 166 -7.83 -5.51 -3.33
C LYS A 166 -7.58 -4.41 -2.31
N LEU A 167 -6.99 -4.78 -1.18
CA LEU A 167 -6.58 -3.89 -0.11
C LEU A 167 -5.07 -3.66 -0.17
N LEU A 168 -4.67 -2.42 0.05
CA LEU A 168 -3.34 -2.12 0.58
C LEU A 168 -3.46 -2.26 2.11
N TYR A 169 -2.90 -3.33 2.64
CA TYR A 169 -2.91 -3.63 4.07
C TYR A 169 -1.68 -2.98 4.72
N ASP A 170 -1.83 -1.74 5.19
CA ASP A 170 -0.81 -1.12 6.04
C ASP A 170 -0.87 -1.75 7.44
N ILE A 171 0.18 -2.51 7.77
CA ILE A 171 0.29 -3.28 9.01
C ILE A 171 0.33 -2.35 10.24
N TYR A 172 0.94 -1.18 10.12
CA TYR A 172 0.99 -0.19 11.19
C TYR A 172 -0.41 0.36 11.49
N HIS A 173 -1.19 0.66 10.44
CA HIS A 173 -2.57 1.12 10.59
C HIS A 173 -3.47 0.05 11.22
N MET A 174 -3.36 -1.19 10.77
CA MET A 174 -4.20 -2.26 11.27
C MET A 174 -3.78 -2.72 12.68
N GLN A 175 -2.51 -2.54 13.07
CA GLN A 175 -2.12 -2.71 14.48
C GLN A 175 -2.84 -1.72 15.40
N ILE A 176 -3.00 -0.46 14.98
CA ILE A 176 -3.66 0.59 15.78
C ILE A 176 -5.16 0.31 15.93
N MET A 177 -5.79 -0.13 14.83
CA MET A 177 -7.23 -0.30 14.73
C MET A 177 -7.71 -1.64 15.31
N GLU A 178 -7.02 -2.73 14.97
CA GLU A 178 -7.54 -4.09 15.16
C GLU A 178 -6.56 -5.00 15.93
N GLY A 179 -5.25 -4.78 15.78
CA GLY A 179 -4.25 -5.73 16.26
C GLY A 179 -4.39 -7.08 15.54
N ASP A 180 -4.08 -8.17 16.24
CA ASP A 180 -4.28 -9.56 15.77
C ASP A 180 -3.76 -9.89 14.36
N LEU A 181 -2.67 -9.21 13.97
CA LEU A 181 -2.17 -9.12 12.60
C LEU A 181 -2.03 -10.48 11.89
N ILE A 182 -1.43 -11.47 12.55
CA ILE A 182 -1.11 -12.76 11.93
C ILE A 182 -2.38 -13.52 11.51
N ARG A 183 -3.40 -13.53 12.37
CA ARG A 183 -4.67 -14.21 12.04
C ARG A 183 -5.41 -13.44 10.96
N THR A 184 -5.53 -12.13 11.12
CA THR A 184 -6.20 -11.25 10.14
C THR A 184 -5.59 -11.35 8.75
N ILE A 185 -4.25 -11.34 8.63
CA ILE A 185 -3.56 -11.49 7.34
C ILE A 185 -3.85 -12.85 6.71
N ARG A 186 -3.74 -13.95 7.47
CA ARG A 186 -3.97 -15.31 6.96
C ARG A 186 -5.42 -15.50 6.48
N ASP A 187 -6.38 -14.98 7.25
CA ASP A 187 -7.80 -15.14 6.95
C ASP A 187 -8.26 -14.30 5.75
N ASN A 188 -7.52 -13.25 5.38
CA ASN A 188 -7.94 -12.27 4.37
C ASN A 188 -6.95 -12.11 3.20
N ILE A 189 -5.94 -12.98 3.07
CA ILE A 189 -4.86 -12.80 2.08
C ILE A 189 -5.36 -12.69 0.63
N ASP A 190 -6.46 -13.37 0.29
CA ASP A 190 -7.04 -13.29 -1.07
C ASP A 190 -7.47 -11.88 -1.44
N TYR A 191 -7.80 -11.04 -0.46
CA TYR A 191 -8.20 -9.65 -0.63
C TYR A 191 -7.05 -8.66 -0.48
N ILE A 192 -5.85 -9.08 -0.08
CA ILE A 192 -4.70 -8.20 0.09
C ILE A 192 -3.85 -8.21 -1.19
N GLY A 193 -3.57 -7.02 -1.73
CA GLY A 193 -2.84 -6.81 -2.98
C GLY A 193 -1.49 -6.13 -2.81
N HIS A 194 -1.30 -5.41 -1.70
CA HIS A 194 -0.05 -4.76 -1.32
C HIS A 194 0.03 -4.62 0.20
N PHE A 195 1.24 -4.55 0.76
CA PHE A 195 1.44 -4.29 2.18
C PHE A 195 2.29 -3.04 2.37
N HIS A 196 1.97 -2.25 3.39
CA HIS A 196 2.90 -1.28 3.96
C HIS A 196 3.31 -1.68 5.37
N THR A 197 4.49 -1.26 5.80
CA THR A 197 5.04 -1.50 7.14
C THR A 197 5.56 -0.22 7.77
N ALA A 198 5.33 -0.07 9.07
CA ALA A 198 6.02 0.90 9.93
C ALA A 198 6.04 0.41 11.38
N GLY A 199 6.92 0.97 12.21
CA GLY A 199 6.86 0.77 13.66
C GLY A 199 5.65 1.44 14.30
N ASN A 200 4.93 0.74 15.17
CA ASN A 200 3.86 1.29 16.03
C ASN A 200 4.40 1.47 17.45
N PRO A 201 4.16 2.58 18.19
CA PRO A 201 3.21 3.66 17.95
C PRO A 201 3.71 4.86 17.14
N GLY A 202 4.98 4.88 16.72
CA GLY A 202 5.61 6.11 16.23
C GLY A 202 5.43 6.41 14.73
N ARG A 203 5.03 5.41 13.93
CA ARG A 203 5.24 5.38 12.47
C ARG A 203 6.71 5.64 12.10
N ARG A 204 7.60 4.98 12.85
CA ARG A 204 9.07 5.11 12.78
C ARG A 204 9.72 3.76 12.49
N ASP A 205 11.04 3.68 12.62
CA ASP A 205 11.87 2.48 12.48
C ASP A 205 11.27 1.30 13.28
N MET A 206 11.30 0.11 12.68
CA MET A 206 10.76 -1.14 13.24
C MET A 206 11.73 -1.74 14.28
N ASP A 207 12.04 -0.97 15.32
CA ASP A 207 12.97 -1.34 16.38
C ASP A 207 12.24 -1.71 17.69
N GLU A 208 13.01 -2.06 18.72
CA GLU A 208 12.50 -2.55 20.01
C GLU A 208 11.78 -1.48 20.85
N THR A 209 11.76 -0.22 20.41
CA THR A 209 10.94 0.83 21.03
C THR A 209 9.51 0.87 20.46
N GLN A 210 9.22 0.01 19.48
CA GLN A 210 7.93 -0.17 18.85
C GLN A 210 7.35 -1.54 19.24
N GLU A 211 6.04 -1.69 19.20
CA GLU A 211 5.34 -2.87 19.74
C GLU A 211 5.17 -4.02 18.73
N ILE A 212 5.35 -3.76 17.43
CA ILE A 212 5.20 -4.79 16.40
C ILE A 212 6.52 -5.54 16.22
N TYR A 213 6.52 -6.83 16.55
CA TYR A 213 7.62 -7.72 16.18
C TYR A 213 7.35 -8.30 14.78
N TYR A 214 8.02 -7.72 13.76
CA TYR A 214 7.77 -8.01 12.35
C TYR A 214 8.16 -9.41 11.84
N PRO A 215 9.22 -10.09 12.32
CA PRO A 215 9.60 -11.40 11.78
C PRO A 215 8.46 -12.44 11.72
N PRO A 216 7.66 -12.68 12.79
CA PRO A 216 6.52 -13.60 12.69
C PRO A 216 5.37 -13.08 11.81
N VAL A 217 5.21 -11.76 11.66
CA VAL A 217 4.23 -11.17 10.74
C VAL A 217 4.64 -11.43 9.29
N MET A 218 5.92 -11.24 8.97
CA MET A 218 6.47 -11.53 7.64
C MET A 218 6.45 -13.02 7.32
N GLN A 219 6.74 -13.89 8.30
CA GLN A 219 6.55 -15.34 8.13
C GLN A 219 5.09 -15.67 7.83
N ALA A 220 4.13 -15.03 8.51
CA ALA A 220 2.71 -15.24 8.22
C ALA A 220 2.33 -14.82 6.80
N VAL A 221 2.92 -13.75 6.25
CA VAL A 221 2.77 -13.37 4.83
C VAL A 221 3.43 -14.42 3.92
N ALA A 222 4.66 -14.84 4.21
CA ALA A 222 5.41 -15.80 3.40
C ALA A 222 4.79 -17.21 3.36
N ASP A 223 4.02 -17.59 4.38
CA ASP A 223 3.27 -18.85 4.45
C ASP A 223 2.03 -18.86 3.55
N THR A 224 1.66 -17.72 2.96
CA THR A 224 0.48 -17.58 2.09
C THR A 224 0.84 -17.66 0.60
N THR A 225 -0.16 -17.48 -0.26
CA THR A 225 0.00 -17.39 -1.71
C THR A 225 0.38 -15.98 -2.18
N TYR A 226 0.63 -15.03 -1.28
CA TYR A 226 0.98 -13.66 -1.63
C TYR A 226 2.31 -13.59 -2.39
N ASP A 227 2.29 -12.97 -3.57
CA ASP A 227 3.45 -12.81 -4.45
C ASP A 227 3.74 -11.36 -4.82
N GLY A 228 3.04 -10.41 -4.18
CA GLY A 228 3.21 -8.97 -4.34
C GLY A 228 4.43 -8.41 -3.59
N PHE A 229 4.35 -7.12 -3.24
CA PHE A 229 5.43 -6.40 -2.55
C PHE A 229 5.07 -6.00 -1.12
N VAL A 230 6.09 -5.81 -0.29
CA VAL A 230 5.95 -5.22 1.05
C VAL A 230 6.72 -3.90 1.05
N GLY A 231 6.02 -2.78 1.10
CA GLY A 231 6.57 -1.43 1.12
C GLY A 231 6.87 -0.93 2.53
N HIS A 232 8.05 -0.33 2.74
CA HIS A 232 8.36 0.32 4.01
C HIS A 232 7.97 1.80 3.98
N GLU A 233 6.98 2.18 4.79
CA GLU A 233 6.38 3.53 4.83
C GLU A 233 6.45 4.13 6.24
N PHE A 234 7.66 4.43 6.70
CA PHE A 234 7.89 5.01 8.02
C PHE A 234 8.84 6.19 7.97
N GLY A 235 8.80 7.08 8.96
CA GLY A 235 9.76 8.17 9.05
C GLY A 235 11.03 7.73 9.80
N PRO A 236 12.23 7.67 9.19
CA PRO A 236 13.46 7.34 9.90
C PRO A 236 13.68 8.23 11.14
N LYS A 237 14.17 7.64 12.24
CA LYS A 237 14.65 8.35 13.45
C LYS A 237 16.04 8.93 13.26
N GLY A 238 16.86 8.25 12.45
CA GLY A 238 18.25 8.60 12.18
C GLY A 238 18.53 8.75 10.68
N ASP A 239 19.70 8.25 10.26
CA ASP A 239 20.10 8.25 8.86
C ASP A 239 19.09 7.46 8.00
N PRO A 240 18.52 8.05 6.93
CA PRO A 240 17.52 7.37 6.11
C PRO A 240 18.02 6.10 5.43
N ILE A 241 19.29 6.02 5.02
CA ILE A 241 19.84 4.87 4.32
C ILE A 241 20.07 3.71 5.29
N GLU A 242 20.61 3.99 6.48
CA GLU A 242 20.77 2.95 7.52
C GLU A 242 19.41 2.44 8.00
N ALA A 243 18.43 3.34 8.20
CA ALA A 243 17.06 2.95 8.55
C ALA A 243 16.41 2.07 7.47
N MET A 244 16.61 2.40 6.19
CA MET A 244 16.14 1.61 5.06
C MET A 244 16.74 0.20 5.06
N ARG A 245 18.04 0.05 5.32
CA ARG A 245 18.70 -1.26 5.41
C ARG A 245 18.19 -2.07 6.60
N ALA A 246 18.05 -1.44 7.76
CA ALA A 246 17.52 -2.08 8.96
C ALA A 246 16.10 -2.60 8.77
N ALA A 247 15.26 -1.85 8.03
CA ALA A 247 13.92 -2.30 7.65
C ALA A 247 13.95 -3.54 6.75
N TYR A 248 14.81 -3.53 5.72
CA TYR A 248 15.01 -4.68 4.85
C TYR A 248 15.40 -5.94 5.63
N GLU A 249 16.38 -5.82 6.53
CA GLU A 249 16.87 -6.91 7.37
C GLU A 249 15.79 -7.45 8.32
N THR A 250 15.04 -6.54 8.97
CA THR A 250 13.95 -6.89 9.89
C THR A 250 12.86 -7.71 9.20
N CYS A 251 12.54 -7.38 7.95
CA CYS A 251 11.50 -8.03 7.17
C CYS A 251 12.00 -9.12 6.21
N GLN A 252 13.30 -9.43 6.23
CA GLN A 252 13.88 -10.46 5.39
C GLN A 252 13.53 -11.85 5.91
N MET A 253 13.13 -12.74 5.01
CA MET A 253 12.99 -14.17 5.30
C MET A 253 14.23 -14.93 4.83
N GLY A 254 14.76 -15.80 5.71
CA GLY A 254 15.92 -16.66 5.44
C GLY A 254 15.68 -17.80 4.45
#